data_AF-A0A024QAG4-F1
#
_entry.id   AF-A0A024QAG4-F1
#
_cell.length_a   1.000
_cell.length_b   1.000
_cell.length_c   1.000
_cell.angle_alpha   90.00
_cell.angle_beta   90.00
_cell.angle_gamma   90.00
#
_symmetry.space_group_name_H-M   'P 1'
#
loop_
_entity.id
_entity.type
_entity.pdbx_description
1 polymer ?
#
loop_
_entity_poly.entity_id
_entity_poly.type
_entity_poly.pdbx_seq_one_letter_code
_entity_poly.pdbx_strand_id
1 'polypeptide(L)' 'MVNERLKQLQNKFKDYQRFIGALLILASYLWLGAMINTFIRPSNDGPVLLILAFLSVVLGIGLAFKQKQIKQEIEEER' A
#
# COMPACT_ATOMS: atom_id res chain seq x y z
N MET A 1 -5.16 29.94 16.73
CA MET A 1 -5.84 28.72 16.21
C MET A 1 -4.77 27.88 15.54
N VAL A 2 -4.41 26.73 16.11
CA VAL A 2 -3.55 25.76 15.41
C VAL A 2 -4.23 25.46 14.07
N ASN A 3 -3.50 25.53 12.96
CA ASN A 3 -4.05 25.36 11.62
C ASN A 3 -4.63 23.93 11.50
N GLU A 4 -5.93 23.77 11.78
CA GLU A 4 -6.59 22.45 11.88
C GLU A 4 -6.47 21.67 10.58
N ARG A 5 -6.42 22.39 9.46
CA ARG A 5 -6.20 21.83 8.12
C ARG A 5 -4.83 21.15 8.00
N LEU A 6 -3.78 21.79 8.49
CA LEU A 6 -2.42 21.24 8.50
C LEU A 6 -2.35 19.97 9.37
N LYS A 7 -3.05 19.95 10.50
CA LYS A 7 -3.17 18.75 11.37
C LYS A 7 -3.91 17.61 10.66
N GLN A 8 -4.99 17.90 9.94
CA GLN A 8 -5.72 16.90 9.16
C GLN A 8 -4.87 16.32 8.02
N LEU A 9 -4.13 17.17 7.30
CA LEU A 9 -3.20 16.75 6.25
C LEU A 9 -2.10 15.82 6.78
N GLN A 10 -1.50 16.15 7.94
CA GLN A 10 -0.50 15.28 8.60
C GLN A 10 -1.07 13.92 9.02
N ASN A 11 -2.29 13.89 9.55
CA ASN A 11 -2.96 12.64 9.89
C ASN A 11 -3.21 11.79 8.65
N LYS A 12 -3.74 12.42 7.58
CA LYS A 12 -3.98 11.77 6.30
C LYS A 12 -2.69 11.18 5.73
N PHE A 13 -1.58 11.93 5.76
CA PHE A 13 -0.26 11.45 5.32
C PHE A 13 0.20 10.19 6.08
N LYS A 14 0.04 10.17 7.42
CA LYS A 14 0.37 9.00 8.25
C LYS A 14 -0.52 7.79 7.92
N ASP A 15 -1.79 8.02 7.62
CA ASP A 15 -2.70 6.94 7.24
C ASP A 15 -2.31 6.33 5.90
N TYR A 16 -1.98 7.15 4.88
CA TYR A 16 -1.43 6.66 3.62
C TYR A 16 -0.17 5.80 3.84
N GLN A 17 0.75 6.23 4.70
CA GLN A 17 1.95 5.46 5.05
C GLN A 17 1.60 4.08 5.64
N ARG A 18 0.63 4.04 6.56
CA ARG A 18 0.16 2.79 7.19
C ARG A 18 -0.50 1.85 6.19
N PHE A 19 -1.35 2.38 5.30
CA PHE A 19 -2.01 1.59 4.27
C PHE A 19 -1.02 1.01 3.26
N ILE A 20 -0.02 1.79 2.84
CA ILE A 20 1.06 1.30 1.97
C ILE A 20 1.81 0.16 2.66
N GLY A 21 2.17 0.34 3.94
CA GLY A 21 2.81 -0.71 4.73
C GLY A 21 1.98 -2.00 4.80
N ALA A 22 0.68 -1.88 5.09
CA ALA A 22 -0.23 -3.02 5.13
C ALA A 22 -0.34 -3.74 3.77
N LEU A 23 -0.41 -3.00 2.66
CA LEU A 23 -0.44 -3.57 1.31
C LEU A 23 0.85 -4.30 0.96
N LEU A 24 2.02 -3.81 1.39
CA LEU A 24 3.30 -4.50 1.18
C LEU A 24 3.39 -5.81 1.97
N ILE A 25 2.90 -5.82 3.21
CA ILE A 25 2.82 -7.04 4.03
C ILE A 25 1.88 -8.05 3.36
N LEU A 26 0.69 -7.60 2.94
CA LEU A 26 -0.29 -8.43 2.23
C LEU A 26 0.29 -9.00 0.93
N ALA A 27 0.93 -8.15 0.11
CA ALA A 27 1.55 -8.57 -1.14
C ALA A 27 2.64 -9.63 -0.91
N SER A 28 3.46 -9.46 0.14
CA SER A 28 4.48 -10.45 0.51
C SER A 28 3.85 -11.79 0.91
N TYR A 29 2.75 -11.77 1.67
CA TYR A 29 2.05 -12.98 2.09
C TYR A 29 1.40 -13.71 0.91
N LEU A 30 0.77 -12.96 0.00
CA LEU A 30 0.17 -13.50 -1.22
C LEU A 30 1.23 -14.08 -2.16
N TRP A 31 2.39 -13.43 -2.29
CA TRP A 31 3.51 -13.93 -3.08
C TRP A 31 4.06 -15.25 -2.52
N LEU A 32 4.23 -15.35 -1.20
CA LEU A 32 4.61 -16.61 -0.55
C LEU A 32 3.55 -17.70 -0.77
N GLY A 33 2.27 -17.37 -0.66
CA GLY A 33 1.17 -18.28 -0.96
C GLY A 33 1.20 -18.77 -2.41
N ALA A 34 1.48 -17.88 -3.37
CA ALA A 34 1.62 -18.22 -4.78
C ALA A 34 2.80 -19.17 -5.02
N MET A 35 3.96 -18.90 -4.37
CA MET A 35 5.14 -19.78 -4.44
C MET A 35 4.83 -21.18 -3.91
N ILE A 36 4.18 -21.28 -2.75
CA ILE A 36 3.79 -22.57 -2.16
C ILE A 36 2.85 -23.33 -3.10
N ASN A 37 1.80 -22.66 -3.61
CA ASN A 37 0.80 -23.29 -4.47
C ASN A 37 1.29 -23.60 -5.88
N THR A 38 2.41 -23.02 -6.32
CA THR A 38 2.99 -23.28 -7.63
C THR A 38 4.09 -24.36 -7.56
N PHE A 39 4.95 -24.30 -6.54
CA PHE A 39 6.18 -25.10 -6.50
C PHE A 39 6.20 -26.19 -5.41
N ILE A 40 5.53 -25.98 -4.28
CA ILE A 40 5.61 -26.90 -3.13
C ILE A 40 4.42 -27.85 -3.10
N ARG A 41 3.20 -27.31 -3.21
CA ARG A 41 1.95 -28.06 -3.25
C ARG A 41 1.11 -27.56 -4.42
N PRO A 42 1.35 -28.08 -5.64
CA PRO A 42 0.69 -27.62 -6.84
C PRO A 42 -0.83 -27.60 -6.66
N SER A 43 -1.42 -26.43 -6.80
CA SER A 43 -2.87 -26.21 -6.80
C SER A 43 -3.23 -25.19 -7.88
N ASN A 44 -4.50 -25.18 -8.30
CA ASN A 44 -4.96 -24.25 -9.33
C ASN A 44 -5.04 -22.79 -8.85
N ASP A 45 -4.78 -22.51 -7.56
CA ASP A 45 -4.96 -21.19 -6.96
C ASP A 45 -3.69 -20.32 -7.03
N GLY A 46 -2.54 -20.90 -7.39
CA GLY A 46 -1.27 -20.18 -7.51
C GLY A 46 -1.33 -18.92 -8.39
N PRO A 47 -1.88 -18.98 -9.61
CA PRO A 47 -2.04 -17.80 -10.48
C PRO A 47 -2.90 -16.69 -9.87
N VAL A 48 -3.98 -17.04 -9.16
CA VAL A 48 -4.88 -16.08 -8.52
C VAL A 48 -4.15 -15.31 -7.42
N LEU A 49 -3.37 -16.01 -6.59
CA LEU A 49 -2.56 -15.39 -5.54
C LEU A 49 -1.50 -14.45 -6.11
N LEU A 50 -0.91 -14.81 -7.25
CA LEU A 50 0.06 -13.98 -7.97
C LEU A 50 -0.57 -12.68 -8.49
N ILE A 51 -1.77 -12.75 -9.08
CA ILE A 51 -2.53 -11.59 -9.53
C ILE A 51 -2.88 -10.68 -8.34
N LEU A 52 -3.35 -11.25 -7.24
CA LEU A 52 -3.68 -10.48 -6.03
C LEU A 52 -2.45 -9.80 -5.42
N ALA A 53 -1.30 -10.47 -5.40
CA ALA A 53 -0.04 -9.88 -4.95
C ALA A 53 0.34 -8.68 -5.83
N PHE A 54 0.24 -8.84 -7.15
CA PHE A 54 0.54 -7.77 -8.10
C PHE A 54 -0.42 -6.57 -7.93
N LEU A 55 -1.73 -6.82 -7.82
CA LEU A 55 -2.72 -5.77 -7.57
C LEU A 55 -2.45 -5.02 -6.26
N SER A 56 -2.04 -5.73 -5.20
CA SER A 56 -1.69 -5.11 -3.92
C SER A 56 -0.51 -4.15 -4.06
N VAL A 57 0.52 -4.51 -4.84
CA VAL A 57 1.65 -3.63 -5.14
C VAL A 57 1.22 -2.43 -5.97
N VAL A 58 0.44 -2.62 -7.04
CA VAL A 58 -0.04 -1.54 -7.90
C VAL A 58 -0.87 -0.52 -7.10
N LEU A 59 -1.77 -0.99 -6.22
CA LEU A 59 -2.53 -0.13 -5.33
C LEU A 59 -1.62 0.61 -4.33
N GLY A 60 -0.61 -0.06 -3.77
CA GLY A 60 0.38 0.56 -2.90
C GLY A 60 1.14 1.69 -3.58
N ILE A 61 1.55 1.49 -4.84
CA ILE A 61 2.20 2.51 -5.67
C ILE A 61 1.25 3.70 -5.89
N GLY A 62 -0.02 3.43 -6.24
CA GLY A 62 -1.03 4.48 -6.41
C GLY A 62 -1.25 5.31 -5.15
N LEU A 63 -1.30 4.67 -3.97
CA LEU A 63 -1.37 5.35 -2.68
C LEU A 63 -0.10 6.16 -2.38
N ALA A 64 1.09 5.66 -2.74
CA ALA A 64 2.35 6.38 -2.58
C ALA A 64 2.40 7.67 -3.41
N PHE A 65 1.86 7.66 -4.63
CA PHE A 65 1.72 8.89 -5.43
C PHE A 65 0.80 9.92 -4.77
N LYS A 66 -0.35 9.49 -4.24
CA LYS A 66 -1.24 10.39 -3.47
C LYS A 66 -0.59 10.89 -2.19
N GLN A 67 0.17 10.05 -1.49
CA GLN A 67 0.93 10.43 -0.31
C GLN A 67 1.94 11.53 -0.63
N LYS A 68 2.62 11.45 -1.79
CA LYS A 68 3.57 12.47 -2.24
C LYS A 68 2.89 13.82 -2.50
N GLN A 69 1.69 13.83 -3.08
CA GLN A 69 0.90 15.06 -3.28
C GLN A 69 0.54 15.71 -1.94
N ILE A 70 0.05 14.93 -0.97
CA ILE A 70 -0.27 15.44 0.38
C ILE A 70 0.97 16.00 1.08
N LYS A 71 2.15 15.38 0.86
CA LYS A 71 3.40 15.91 1.41
C LYS A 71 3.72 17.30 0.86
N GLN A 72 3.50 17.53 -0.44
CA GLN A 72 3.71 18.83 -1.06
C GLN A 72 2.73 19.87 -0.50
N GLU A 73 1.45 19.52 -0.33
CA GLU A 73 0.45 20.40 0.30
C GLU A 73 0.83 20.80 1.74
N ILE A 74 1.41 19.87 2.52
CA ILE A 74 1.91 20.17 3.88
C ILE A 74 3.11 21.13 3.85
N GLU A 75 4.00 20.99 2.86
CA GLU A 75 5.18 21.86 2.71
C GLU A 75 4.80 23.28 2.25
N GLU A 76 3.74 23.43 1.45
CA GLU A 76 3.21 24.73 1.01
C GLU A 76 2.45 25.48 2.12
N GLU A 77 1.79 24.77 3.06
CA GLU A 77 1.07 25.37 4.20
C GLU A 77 1.96 25.71 5.41
N ARG A 78 3.27 25.40 5.36
CA ARG A 78 4.22 25.54 6.47
C ARG A 78 5.04 26.82 6.39
#